data_AF-A0A9E5P8B0-F1
#
_entry.id   AF-A0A9E5P8B0-F1
#
_cell.length_a   1.000
_cell.length_b   1.000
_cell.length_c   1.000
_cell.angle_alpha   90.00
_cell.angle_beta   90.00
_cell.angle_gamma   90.00
#
_symmetry.space_group_name_H-M   'P 1'
#
loop_
_entity.id
_entity.type
_entity.pdbx_description
1 polymer ?
#
loop_
_entity_poly.entity_id
_entity_poly.type
_entity_poly.pdbx_seq_one_letter_code
_entity_poly.pdbx_strand_id
1 'polypeptide(L)'
;PENVVAVTGNRPELMARGVSGGSELAPLLGRATVVALGPGLGQDEWAEAMFHAALDAEQAKVLDADALNLLAAQPQRRDDWILTPHPGEAARLLNCSTSGVQADRLGAVHALTDRYGGAAVLKGR
;
A
#
# COMPACT_ATOMS: atom_id res chain seq x y z
N PRO A 1 8.17 -9.34 13.75
CA PRO A 1 8.94 -10.62 13.84
C PRO A 1 8.12 -11.81 14.36
N GLU A 2 7.23 -11.54 15.31
CA GLU A 2 6.48 -12.54 16.10
C GLU A 2 5.55 -13.42 15.25
N ASN A 3 5.03 -12.89 14.14
CA ASN A 3 4.06 -13.59 13.28
C ASN A 3 4.70 -14.56 12.26
N VAL A 4 6.03 -14.66 12.19
CA VAL A 4 6.73 -15.47 11.17
C VAL A 4 6.28 -16.93 11.20
N VAL A 5 6.23 -17.55 12.38
CA VAL A 5 5.84 -18.96 12.55
C VAL A 5 4.41 -19.20 12.08
N ALA A 6 3.48 -18.29 12.43
CA ALA A 6 2.08 -18.38 12.03
C ALA A 6 1.90 -18.23 10.51
N VAL A 7 2.69 -17.35 9.86
CA VAL A 7 2.62 -17.13 8.41
C VAL A 7 3.12 -18.36 7.63
N THR A 8 4.22 -18.97 8.06
CA THR A 8 4.83 -20.11 7.35
C THR A 8 4.22 -21.46 7.71
N GLY A 9 3.55 -21.58 8.87
CA GLY A 9 3.12 -22.87 9.43
C GLY A 9 2.24 -23.73 8.52
N ASN A 10 1.48 -23.10 7.62
CA ASN A 10 0.60 -23.80 6.67
C ASN A 10 0.93 -23.48 5.20
N ARG A 11 2.06 -22.83 4.92
CA ARG A 11 2.43 -22.35 3.57
C ARG A 11 3.95 -22.50 3.36
N PRO A 12 4.44 -23.71 3.08
CA PRO A 12 5.88 -24.00 3.00
C PRO A 12 6.59 -23.27 1.85
N GLU A 13 5.85 -22.78 0.85
CA GLU A 13 6.37 -22.00 -0.26
C GLU A 13 6.73 -20.55 0.15
N LEU A 14 6.23 -20.06 1.29
CA LEU A 14 6.49 -18.71 1.76
C LEU A 14 7.85 -18.60 2.46
N MET A 15 8.67 -17.67 1.98
CA MET A 15 9.85 -17.19 2.70
C MET A 15 9.48 -15.97 3.56
N ALA A 16 9.28 -16.18 4.86
CA ALA A 16 9.01 -15.08 5.79
C ALA A 16 10.30 -14.54 6.43
N ARG A 17 10.34 -13.22 6.61
CA ARG A 17 11.38 -12.51 7.36
C ARG A 17 10.71 -11.51 8.28
N GLY A 18 11.00 -11.61 9.58
CA GLY A 18 10.64 -10.57 10.52
C GLY A 18 11.62 -9.42 10.40
N VAL A 19 11.10 -8.19 10.36
CA VAL A 19 11.90 -6.96 10.38
C VAL A 19 11.43 -6.09 11.53
N SER A 20 12.36 -5.36 12.14
CA SER A 20 12.10 -4.44 13.26
C SER A 20 12.17 -2.96 12.85
N GLY A 21 12.60 -2.66 11.61
CA GLY A 21 12.73 -1.28 11.12
C GLY A 21 13.19 -1.21 9.66
N GLY A 22 13.09 -0.01 9.06
CA GLY A 22 13.26 0.19 7.61
C GLY A 22 14.62 -0.26 7.06
N SER A 23 15.68 -0.11 7.86
CA SER A 23 17.03 -0.55 7.49
C SER A 23 17.17 -2.06 7.29
N GLU A 24 16.40 -2.86 8.03
CA GLU A 24 16.37 -4.32 7.86
C GLU A 24 15.52 -4.73 6.65
N LEU A 25 14.50 -3.93 6.31
CA LEU A 25 13.64 -4.17 5.15
C LEU A 25 14.34 -3.84 3.83
N ALA A 26 15.09 -2.73 3.76
CA ALA A 26 15.74 -2.23 2.54
C ALA A 26 16.51 -3.30 1.72
N PRO A 27 17.41 -4.12 2.30
CA PRO A 27 18.12 -5.14 1.53
C PRO A 27 17.21 -6.27 1.02
N LEU A 28 16.04 -6.49 1.66
CA LEU A 28 15.05 -7.48 1.20
C LEU A 28 14.27 -6.97 -0.01
N LEU A 29 13.95 -5.66 -0.04
CA LEU A 29 13.27 -5.02 -1.17
C LEU A 29 14.08 -5.16 -2.46
N GLY A 30 15.41 -4.98 -2.37
CA GLY A 30 16.33 -5.17 -3.50
C GLY A 30 16.29 -6.55 -4.16
N ARG A 31 15.74 -7.56 -3.49
CA ARG A 31 15.61 -8.93 -4.00
C ARG A 31 14.25 -9.20 -4.65
N ALA A 32 13.29 -8.30 -4.48
CA ALA A 32 11.96 -8.44 -5.04
C ALA A 32 11.90 -7.84 -6.45
N THR A 33 11.03 -8.40 -7.30
CA THR A 33 10.66 -7.79 -8.58
C THR A 33 9.52 -6.78 -8.39
N VAL A 34 8.63 -7.05 -7.44
CA VAL A 34 7.43 -6.25 -7.11
C VAL A 34 7.22 -6.27 -5.60
N VAL A 35 6.78 -5.15 -5.04
CA VAL A 35 6.46 -5.00 -3.62
C VAL A 35 4.96 -4.77 -3.45
N ALA A 36 4.29 -5.63 -2.68
CA ALA A 36 2.93 -5.35 -2.21
C ALA A 36 3.00 -4.91 -0.74
N LEU A 37 2.41 -3.75 -0.43
CA LEU A 37 2.48 -3.13 0.89
C LEU A 37 1.09 -2.79 1.40
N GLY A 38 0.80 -3.12 2.67
CA GLY A 38 -0.39 -2.62 3.36
C GLY A 38 -1.16 -3.60 4.24
N PRO A 39 -1.48 -4.84 3.79
CA PRO A 39 -2.32 -5.73 4.58
C PRO A 39 -1.72 -6.05 5.96
N GLY A 40 -2.37 -5.55 7.02
CA GLY A 40 -1.90 -5.73 8.40
C GLY A 40 -0.62 -4.96 8.74
N LEU A 41 -0.30 -3.90 7.99
CA LEU A 41 0.87 -3.06 8.25
C LEU A 41 0.69 -2.22 9.53
N GLY A 42 -0.53 -1.77 9.82
CA GLY A 42 -0.78 -0.79 10.87
C GLY A 42 -0.40 0.63 10.44
N GLN A 43 -0.42 1.56 11.39
CA GLN A 43 -0.18 3.00 11.16
C GLN A 43 0.66 3.62 12.29
N ASP A 44 1.44 2.81 12.99
CA ASP A 44 2.38 3.27 14.02
C ASP A 44 3.73 3.68 13.40
N GLU A 45 4.68 4.10 14.24
CA GLU A 45 6.01 4.53 13.80
C GLU A 45 6.75 3.43 13.02
N TRP A 46 6.52 2.16 13.35
CA TRP A 46 7.11 1.05 12.62
C TRP A 46 6.51 0.95 11.21
N ALA A 47 5.18 1.06 11.09
CA ALA A 47 4.49 1.06 9.80
C ALA A 47 4.93 2.23 8.91
N GLU A 48 5.11 3.43 9.47
CA GLU A 48 5.66 4.58 8.76
C GLU A 48 7.08 4.32 8.24
N ALA A 49 7.95 3.76 9.08
CA ALA A 49 9.31 3.41 8.66
C ALA A 49 9.34 2.35 7.54
N MET A 50 8.45 1.35 7.59
CA MET A 50 8.27 0.36 6.52
C MET A 50 7.77 1.01 5.23
N PHE A 51 6.80 1.90 5.34
CA PHE A 51 6.22 2.63 4.22
C PHE A 51 7.28 3.48 3.50
N HIS A 52 8.05 4.26 4.23
CA HIS A 52 9.14 5.06 3.64
C HIS A 52 10.20 4.18 2.97
N ALA A 53 10.66 3.12 3.65
CA ALA A 53 11.64 2.20 3.06
C ALA A 53 11.11 1.54 1.76
N ALA A 54 9.83 1.18 1.72
CA ALA A 54 9.20 0.63 0.52
C ALA A 54 9.06 1.67 -0.61
N LEU A 55 8.76 2.94 -0.29
CA LEU A 55 8.65 4.00 -1.29
C LEU A 55 9.99 4.42 -1.88
N ASP A 56 11.07 4.35 -1.09
CA ASP A 56 12.44 4.64 -1.54
C ASP A 56 13.00 3.57 -2.47
N ALA A 57 12.42 2.37 -2.47
CA ALA A 57 12.84 1.27 -3.32
C ALA A 57 12.42 1.48 -4.79
N GLU A 58 13.23 1.01 -5.75
CA GLU A 58 12.97 1.20 -7.19
C GLU A 58 11.95 0.21 -7.77
N GLN A 59 11.62 -0.85 -7.01
CA GLN A 59 10.70 -1.90 -7.44
C GLN A 59 9.29 -1.36 -7.69
N ALA A 60 8.58 -1.91 -8.68
CA ALA A 60 7.17 -1.61 -8.88
C ALA A 60 6.35 -1.98 -7.64
N LYS A 61 5.32 -1.19 -7.31
CA LYS A 61 4.62 -1.29 -6.03
C LYS A 61 3.12 -1.47 -6.21
N VAL A 62 2.52 -2.24 -5.31
CA VAL A 62 1.06 -2.29 -5.12
C VAL A 62 0.77 -1.83 -3.70
N LEU A 63 0.03 -0.74 -3.55
CA LEU A 63 -0.39 -0.22 -2.25
C LEU A 63 -1.85 -0.59 -1.99
N ASP A 64 -2.08 -1.24 -0.84
CA ASP A 64 -3.39 -1.65 -0.36
C ASP A 64 -3.59 -1.26 1.11
N ALA A 65 -4.82 -1.33 1.62
CA ALA A 65 -5.12 -1.27 3.05
C ALA A 65 -4.40 -0.13 3.81
N ASP A 66 -3.62 -0.45 4.83
CA ASP A 66 -2.97 0.54 5.68
C ASP A 66 -1.93 1.41 4.95
N ALA A 67 -1.31 0.91 3.88
CA ALA A 67 -0.43 1.73 3.06
C ALA A 67 -1.19 2.85 2.35
N LEU A 68 -2.46 2.63 2.00
CA LEU A 68 -3.33 3.68 1.45
C LEU A 68 -3.74 4.70 2.52
N ASN A 69 -3.88 4.28 3.78
CA ASN A 69 -4.13 5.21 4.89
C ASN A 69 -2.91 6.10 5.15
N LEU A 70 -1.71 5.52 5.16
CA LEU A 70 -0.45 6.27 5.28
C LEU A 70 -0.26 7.22 4.10
N LEU A 71 -0.54 6.77 2.88
CA LEU A 71 -0.48 7.62 1.68
C LEU A 71 -1.50 8.78 1.74
N ALA A 72 -2.70 8.56 2.29
CA ALA A 72 -3.67 9.64 2.45
C ALA A 72 -3.20 10.69 3.47
N ALA A 73 -2.51 10.27 4.53
CA ALA A 73 -1.93 11.16 5.54
C ALA A 73 -0.67 11.88 5.04
N GLN A 74 0.11 11.24 4.18
CA GLN A 74 1.36 11.76 3.61
C GLN A 74 1.33 11.66 2.07
N PRO A 75 0.55 12.50 1.36
CA PRO A 75 0.33 12.35 -0.07
C PRO A 75 1.62 12.45 -0.88
N GLN A 76 1.83 11.47 -1.75
CA GLN A 76 2.91 11.46 -2.73
C GLN A 76 2.37 11.11 -4.11
N ARG A 77 2.99 11.64 -5.16
CA ARG A 77 2.65 11.31 -6.54
C ARG A 77 3.77 10.48 -7.16
N ARG A 78 3.43 9.33 -7.74
CA ARG A 78 4.36 8.43 -8.43
C ARG A 78 3.69 7.72 -9.59
N ASP A 79 4.46 7.35 -10.59
CA ASP A 79 3.94 6.65 -11.77
C ASP A 79 4.27 5.13 -11.80
N ASP A 80 5.08 4.66 -10.85
CA ASP A 80 5.57 3.27 -10.71
C ASP A 80 4.80 2.44 -9.67
N TRP A 81 3.51 2.73 -9.46
CA TRP A 81 2.67 1.98 -8.52
C TRP A 81 1.24 1.72 -9.00
N ILE A 82 0.58 0.78 -8.33
CA ILE A 82 -0.84 0.50 -8.45
C ILE A 82 -1.48 0.69 -7.07
N LEU A 83 -2.50 1.55 -6.99
CA LEU A 83 -3.32 1.73 -5.79
C LEU A 83 -4.54 0.81 -5.87
N THR A 84 -4.89 0.12 -4.80
CA THR A 84 -6.05 -0.80 -4.78
C THR A 84 -7.15 -0.41 -3.79
N PRO A 85 -7.62 0.85 -3.77
CA PRO A 85 -8.58 1.29 -2.76
C PRO A 85 -9.95 0.62 -2.92
N HIS A 86 -10.58 0.26 -1.81
CA HIS A 86 -12.03 0.13 -1.74
C HIS A 86 -12.68 1.54 -1.64
N PRO A 87 -14.02 1.70 -1.79
CA PRO A 87 -14.65 3.02 -1.83
C PRO A 87 -14.35 3.92 -0.62
N GLY A 88 -14.30 3.37 0.60
CA GLY A 88 -13.88 4.11 1.80
C GLY A 88 -12.42 4.57 1.81
N GLU A 89 -11.47 3.77 1.30
CA GLU A 89 -10.06 4.16 1.15
C GLU A 89 -9.92 5.24 0.07
N ALA A 90 -10.61 5.09 -1.06
CA ALA A 90 -10.64 6.09 -2.13
C ALA A 90 -11.20 7.43 -1.63
N ALA A 91 -12.27 7.40 -0.85
CA ALA A 91 -12.86 8.58 -0.24
C ALA A 91 -11.87 9.31 0.68
N ARG A 92 -11.10 8.55 1.49
CA ARG A 92 -10.02 9.10 2.33
C ARG A 92 -8.91 9.72 1.48
N LEU A 93 -8.44 9.00 0.47
CA LEU A 93 -7.40 9.47 -0.46
C LEU A 93 -7.81 10.73 -1.23
N LEU A 94 -9.09 10.85 -1.60
CA LEU A 94 -9.62 11.99 -2.34
C LEU A 94 -10.17 13.10 -1.45
N ASN A 95 -10.19 12.91 -0.13
CA ASN A 95 -10.83 13.81 0.83
C ASN A 95 -12.29 14.13 0.46
N CYS A 96 -13.07 13.10 0.14
CA CYS A 96 -14.49 13.21 -0.17
C CYS A 96 -15.30 12.14 0.59
N SER A 97 -16.60 12.06 0.36
CA SER A 97 -17.43 11.00 0.94
C SER A 97 -17.36 9.71 0.13
N THR A 98 -17.55 8.57 0.80
CA THR A 98 -17.73 7.26 0.13
C THR A 98 -18.93 7.28 -0.83
N SER A 99 -20.00 8.01 -0.48
CA SER A 99 -21.15 8.18 -1.37
C SER A 99 -20.79 8.95 -2.65
N GLY A 100 -19.90 9.94 -2.56
CA GLY A 100 -19.39 10.68 -3.72
C GLY A 100 -18.58 9.77 -4.64
N VAL A 101 -17.68 8.96 -4.08
CA VAL A 101 -16.93 7.95 -4.86
C VAL A 101 -17.88 6.97 -5.55
N GLN A 102 -18.93 6.54 -4.87
CA GLN A 102 -19.90 5.60 -5.44
C GLN A 102 -20.80 6.23 -6.51
N ALA A 103 -21.12 7.52 -6.39
CA ALA A 103 -21.93 8.23 -7.37
C ALA A 103 -21.19 8.43 -8.71
N ASP A 104 -19.87 8.62 -8.69
CA ASP A 104 -19.03 8.73 -9.88
C ASP A 104 -17.71 7.95 -9.72
N ARG A 105 -17.80 6.64 -9.92
CA ARG A 105 -16.67 5.72 -9.75
C ARG A 105 -15.56 5.95 -10.78
N LEU A 106 -15.92 6.28 -12.02
CA LEU A 106 -14.94 6.55 -13.08
C LEU A 106 -14.22 7.88 -12.80
N GLY A 107 -14.96 8.92 -12.41
CA GLY A 107 -14.38 10.18 -11.98
C GLY A 107 -13.46 10.01 -10.77
N ALA A 108 -13.83 9.17 -9.79
CA ALA A 108 -12.97 8.87 -8.65
C ALA A 108 -11.66 8.17 -9.07
N VAL A 109 -11.70 7.22 -10.01
CA VAL A 109 -10.49 6.58 -10.53
C VAL A 109 -9.59 7.58 -11.23
N HIS A 110 -10.14 8.45 -12.09
CA HIS A 110 -9.36 9.51 -12.73
C HIS A 110 -8.76 10.47 -11.71
N ALA A 111 -9.53 10.91 -10.71
CA ALA A 111 -9.03 11.77 -9.66
C ALA A 111 -7.91 11.12 -8.83
N LEU A 112 -7.97 9.80 -8.60
CA LEU A 112 -6.90 9.05 -7.94
C LEU A 112 -5.63 9.05 -8.79
N THR A 113 -5.72 8.75 -10.09
CA THR A 113 -4.56 8.75 -10.99
C THR A 113 -4.01 10.15 -11.23
N ASP A 114 -4.85 11.18 -11.27
CA ASP A 114 -4.41 12.57 -11.41
C ASP A 114 -3.64 13.03 -10.17
N ARG A 115 -4.16 12.72 -8.98
CA ARG A 115 -3.57 13.13 -7.70
C ARG A 115 -2.31 12.34 -7.33
N TYR A 116 -2.34 11.02 -7.49
CA TYR A 116 -1.31 10.12 -6.98
C TYR A 116 -0.44 9.52 -8.10
N GLY A 117 -0.79 9.69 -9.37
CA GLY A 117 -0.08 9.07 -10.50
C GLY A 117 -0.31 7.56 -10.59
N GLY A 118 0.36 6.93 -11.56
CA GLY A 118 0.33 5.48 -11.75
C GLY A 118 -1.07 4.97 -12.12
N ALA A 119 -1.44 3.80 -11.60
CA ALA A 119 -2.74 3.19 -11.84
C ALA A 119 -3.56 3.04 -10.56
N ALA A 120 -4.89 3.07 -10.68
CA ALA A 120 -5.81 2.83 -9.58
C ALA A 120 -6.84 1.74 -9.93
N VAL A 121 -7.01 0.78 -9.02
CA VAL A 121 -8.02 -0.28 -9.10
C VAL A 121 -9.04 -0.06 -7.99
N LEU A 122 -10.11 0.66 -8.31
CA LEU A 122 -11.21 0.90 -7.36
C LEU A 122 -12.07 -0.36 -7.17
N LYS A 123 -11.91 -1.01 -6.01
CA LYS A 123 -12.57 -2.30 -5.67
C LYS A 123 -14.08 -2.13 -5.46
N GLY A 124 -14.80 -3.25 -5.46
CA GLY A 124 -16.24 -3.32 -5.21
C GLY A 124 -17.11 -3.12 -6.45
N ARG A 125 -18.42 -3.21 -6.26
CA ARG A 125 -19.43 -2.84 -7.27
C ARG A 125 -19.94 -1.44 -7.02
#